data_AF-A0A357C1E8-F1
#
_entry.id   AF-A0A357C1E8-F1
#
_cell.length_a   1.000
_cell.length_b   1.000
_cell.length_c   1.000
_cell.angle_alpha   90.00
_cell.angle_beta   90.00
_cell.angle_gamma   90.00
#
_symmetry.space_group_name_H-M   'P 1'
#
loop_
_entity.id
_entity.type
_entity.pdbx_description
1 polymer ?
#
loop_
_entity_poly.entity_id
_entity_poly.type
_entity_poly.pdbx_seq_one_letter_code
_entity_poly.pdbx_strand_id
1 'polypeptide(L)'
;MAKDTESVKTPKSFMTQGPTLHYSHANVNGCFALAMFVYILAALFWSKLLLGVLISWDFPEHFHLERYIFSPLSIFEYPAQIFVLGLLVGIFVAVPILSSQLMSFKYSIPYLLILLLIAKLPGLTLAVTICSLAVASRPLRFRSRFISIVLCNCPVLLYFCFFGGNKNADSVKWALSFSPWIYGLLNSLAISGIALLIGHFTRYRPGLIWSTAAVFLVVTMVVFQNTINLAELDYQLYIAKNNPEIINEFHSHSITETLDHTVTSPQSRSYFQSPFYPDETIALRTALKKELQNRLLHDRWPEWFEVSDDLRYQEKRQQLLKEYEKFINPRKQWFKPTFVHNALLSSRVRIKRMPIALYYKAMLSELSVDLNVLAEKETLQFYDDYPHRENLPIWHRLFSEYPNSVESVEARWRRAVHLAGMEKFSYASELIDSALAMVNKELNREDIAIADESEKIFRKPQATVITDFELKKLKTKLEYLRQLIGSENLTDDAKTRQLLAQFILLNPHDRLLANYLEELFGQAEEKSSIADNILLAKAMLVPDLISRQQQLGQLVRQYPGTDGGIHAKFEQACLKLTIWKEHNLSEAEKEKYLSEARGELEDFLKKHPDSIFAQQAGEKLAALPK
;
A
#
# COMPACT_ATOMS: atom_id res chain seq x y z
N MET A 1 6.61 -44.28 -80.90
CA MET A 1 5.72 -43.33 -80.18
C MET A 1 5.68 -43.73 -78.71
N ALA A 2 6.53 -43.13 -77.87
CA ALA A 2 6.42 -43.23 -76.42
C ALA A 2 5.69 -41.97 -75.93
N LYS A 3 4.65 -42.19 -75.11
CA LYS A 3 3.73 -41.16 -74.63
C LYS A 3 4.32 -40.60 -73.33
N ASP A 4 4.83 -39.38 -73.37
CA ASP A 4 5.33 -38.68 -72.19
C ASP A 4 4.20 -38.52 -71.18
N THR A 5 4.25 -39.30 -70.10
CA THR A 5 3.41 -39.09 -68.92
C THR A 5 3.93 -37.86 -68.19
N GLU A 6 3.30 -36.71 -68.42
CA GLU A 6 3.49 -35.53 -67.59
C GLU A 6 3.23 -35.89 -66.12
N SER A 7 4.29 -35.91 -65.31
CA SER A 7 4.16 -36.09 -63.87
C SER A 7 3.31 -34.94 -63.31
N VAL A 8 2.12 -35.25 -62.81
CA VAL A 8 1.25 -34.29 -62.13
C VAL A 8 2.05 -33.64 -61.00
N LYS A 9 2.47 -32.38 -61.20
CA LYS A 9 3.20 -31.61 -60.19
C LYS A 9 2.25 -31.34 -59.03
N THR A 10 2.37 -32.12 -57.97
CA THR A 10 1.62 -31.89 -56.73
C THR A 10 1.81 -30.43 -56.29
N PRO A 11 0.73 -29.68 -56.01
CA PRO A 11 0.83 -28.29 -55.64
C PRO A 11 1.74 -28.12 -54.43
N LYS A 12 2.70 -27.22 -54.57
CA LYS A 12 3.67 -26.90 -53.53
C LYS A 12 2.94 -26.34 -52.31
N SER A 13 2.93 -27.08 -51.19
CA SER A 13 2.30 -26.63 -49.93
C SER A 13 2.75 -25.23 -49.52
N PHE A 14 1.83 -24.31 -49.25
CA PHE A 14 2.13 -22.91 -48.89
C PHE A 14 3.10 -22.79 -47.70
N MET A 15 3.01 -23.72 -46.74
CA MET A 15 3.90 -23.80 -45.58
C MET A 15 5.13 -24.65 -45.87
N THR A 16 6.28 -24.17 -45.41
CA THR A 16 7.56 -24.84 -45.62
C THR A 16 7.99 -25.64 -44.41
N GLN A 17 8.59 -26.81 -44.65
CA GLN A 17 9.29 -27.55 -43.62
C GLN A 17 10.69 -26.95 -43.41
N GLY A 18 11.07 -26.80 -42.15
CA GLY A 18 12.33 -26.20 -41.73
C GLY A 18 13.49 -27.21 -41.74
N PRO A 19 14.74 -26.72 -41.73
CA PRO A 19 15.94 -27.55 -41.85
C PRO A 19 16.16 -28.53 -40.68
N THR A 20 15.55 -28.30 -39.50
CA THR A 20 15.74 -29.21 -38.36
C THR A 20 15.02 -30.54 -38.55
N LEU A 21 14.07 -30.62 -39.48
CA LEU A 21 13.30 -31.85 -39.73
C LEU A 21 14.10 -32.92 -40.50
N HIS A 22 15.35 -32.62 -40.89
CA HIS A 22 16.28 -33.62 -41.42
C HIS A 22 16.90 -34.51 -40.34
N TYR A 23 16.80 -34.14 -39.05
CA TYR A 23 17.26 -34.96 -37.94
C TYR A 23 16.19 -35.98 -37.51
N SER A 24 16.60 -37.02 -36.78
CA SER A 24 15.68 -38.04 -36.26
C SER A 24 14.52 -37.42 -35.47
N HIS A 25 13.30 -37.90 -35.69
CA HIS A 25 12.10 -37.41 -35.00
C HIS A 25 12.22 -37.43 -33.47
N ALA A 26 12.84 -38.46 -32.90
CA ALA A 26 13.06 -38.55 -31.45
C ALA A 26 13.89 -37.37 -30.91
N ASN A 27 15.00 -37.02 -31.58
CA ASN A 27 15.85 -35.89 -31.20
C ASN A 27 15.12 -34.54 -31.35
N VAL A 28 14.41 -34.35 -32.48
CA VAL A 28 13.62 -33.12 -32.72
C VAL A 28 12.56 -32.94 -31.63
N ASN A 29 11.81 -34.00 -31.32
CA ASN A 29 10.76 -33.97 -30.31
C ASN A 29 11.31 -33.79 -28.89
N GLY A 30 12.45 -34.41 -28.56
CA GLY A 30 13.12 -34.20 -27.27
C GLY A 30 13.59 -32.75 -27.08
N CYS A 31 14.26 -32.19 -28.09
CA CYS A 31 14.67 -30.77 -28.05
C CYS A 31 13.48 -29.81 -28.02
N PHE A 32 12.40 -30.14 -28.74
CA PHE A 32 11.15 -29.39 -28.70
C PHE A 32 10.50 -29.43 -27.31
N ALA A 33 10.46 -30.60 -26.64
CA ALA A 33 9.94 -30.72 -25.29
C ALA A 33 10.76 -29.90 -24.28
N LEU A 34 12.09 -29.85 -24.41
CA LEU A 34 12.95 -28.98 -23.60
C LEU A 34 12.68 -27.49 -23.86
N ALA A 35 12.52 -27.09 -25.12
CA ALA A 35 12.15 -25.72 -25.47
C ALA A 35 10.80 -25.33 -24.86
N MET A 36 9.81 -26.23 -24.92
CA MET A 36 8.51 -26.07 -24.27
C MET A 36 8.64 -25.89 -22.76
N PHE A 37 9.44 -26.72 -22.08
CA PHE A 37 9.66 -26.60 -20.65
C PHE A 37 10.26 -25.23 -20.27
N VAL A 38 11.32 -24.80 -20.97
CA VAL A 38 11.95 -23.48 -20.74
C VAL A 38 10.95 -22.35 -20.98
N TYR A 39 10.13 -22.45 -22.03
CA TYR A 39 9.11 -21.46 -22.36
C TYR A 39 8.00 -21.39 -21.30
N ILE A 40 7.57 -22.55 -20.76
CA ILE A 40 6.64 -22.61 -19.62
C ILE A 40 7.25 -21.92 -18.40
N LEU A 41 8.52 -22.17 -18.07
CA LEU A 41 9.17 -21.49 -16.95
C LEU A 41 9.24 -19.98 -17.14
N ALA A 42 9.54 -19.50 -18.36
CA ALA A 42 9.50 -18.07 -18.67
C ALA A 42 8.09 -17.49 -18.51
N ALA A 43 7.06 -18.19 -18.98
CA ALA A 43 5.66 -17.78 -18.85
C ALA A 43 5.17 -17.78 -17.39
N LEU A 44 5.55 -18.78 -16.59
CA LEU A 44 5.25 -18.83 -15.16
C LEU A 44 5.98 -17.72 -14.39
N PHE A 45 7.23 -17.42 -14.75
CA PHE A 45 7.98 -16.32 -14.15
C PHE A 45 7.33 -14.97 -14.48
N TRP A 46 6.94 -14.75 -15.74
CA TRP A 46 6.16 -13.58 -16.16
C TRP A 46 4.84 -13.44 -15.39
N SER A 47 4.07 -14.54 -15.30
CA SER A 47 2.83 -14.59 -14.52
C SER A 47 3.06 -14.23 -13.05
N LYS A 48 4.13 -14.76 -12.43
CA LYS A 48 4.51 -14.41 -11.06
C LYS A 48 4.89 -12.93 -10.91
N LEU A 49 5.63 -12.36 -11.86
CA LEU A 49 6.02 -10.95 -11.85
C LEU A 49 4.83 -10.00 -11.91
N LEU A 50 3.77 -10.36 -12.63
CA LEU A 50 2.65 -9.44 -12.87
C LEU A 50 1.44 -9.68 -11.96
N LEU A 51 1.14 -10.95 -11.67
CA LEU A 51 -0.06 -11.34 -10.95
C LEU A 51 0.24 -11.79 -9.52
N GLY A 52 1.52 -11.98 -9.16
CA GLY A 52 1.91 -12.56 -7.87
C GLY A 52 1.65 -14.06 -7.73
N VAL A 53 0.98 -14.66 -8.71
CA VAL A 53 0.63 -16.09 -8.77
C VAL A 53 1.28 -16.74 -9.99
N LEU A 54 1.57 -18.04 -9.90
CA LEU A 54 2.17 -18.76 -11.03
C LEU A 54 1.14 -19.01 -12.14
N ILE A 55 -0.08 -19.33 -11.76
CA ILE A 55 -1.19 -19.63 -12.68
C ILE A 55 -2.42 -18.93 -12.12
N SER A 56 -3.13 -18.20 -12.97
CA SER A 56 -4.49 -17.70 -12.69
C SER A 56 -5.38 -18.06 -13.87
N TRP A 57 -6.64 -18.34 -13.58
CA TRP A 57 -7.63 -18.77 -14.57
C TRP A 57 -8.37 -17.61 -15.22
N ASP A 58 -8.16 -16.37 -14.74
CA ASP A 58 -8.88 -15.21 -15.22
C ASP A 58 -8.36 -14.78 -16.59
N PHE A 59 -9.22 -14.62 -17.60
CA PHE A 59 -8.75 -14.11 -18.87
C PHE A 59 -8.45 -12.61 -18.75
N PRO A 60 -7.31 -12.15 -19.31
CA PRO A 60 -6.98 -10.72 -19.27
C PRO A 60 -8.00 -9.96 -20.11
N GLU A 61 -8.65 -8.97 -19.51
CA GLU A 61 -9.60 -8.09 -20.20
C GLU A 61 -8.90 -7.12 -21.20
N HIS A 62 -7.57 -6.98 -21.14
CA HIS A 62 -6.87 -5.86 -21.76
C HIS A 62 -5.79 -6.30 -22.78
N PHE A 63 -5.77 -5.65 -23.95
CA PHE A 63 -4.72 -5.77 -24.98
C PHE A 63 -3.50 -4.88 -24.73
N HIS A 64 -3.60 -3.95 -23.78
CA HIS A 64 -2.62 -2.91 -23.52
C HIS A 64 -1.45 -3.42 -22.66
N LEU A 65 -0.22 -3.09 -23.05
CA LEU A 65 0.98 -3.47 -22.30
C LEU A 65 1.33 -2.46 -21.20
N GLU A 66 0.76 -1.25 -21.25
CA GLU A 66 1.08 -0.15 -20.34
C GLU A 66 0.98 -0.55 -18.87
N ARG A 67 -0.05 -1.32 -18.49
CA ARG A 67 -0.28 -1.72 -17.10
C ARG A 67 0.89 -2.48 -16.50
N TYR A 68 1.58 -3.29 -17.31
CA TYR A 68 2.71 -4.11 -16.87
C TYR A 68 3.98 -3.31 -16.60
N ILE A 69 4.02 -2.03 -17.00
CA ILE A 69 5.12 -1.11 -16.75
C ILE A 69 4.97 -0.39 -15.42
N PHE A 70 3.73 -0.19 -14.94
CA PHE A 70 3.45 0.57 -13.72
C PHE A 70 3.07 -0.33 -12.55
N SER A 71 2.56 -1.53 -12.80
CA SER A 71 2.06 -2.41 -11.76
C SER A 71 2.38 -3.88 -12.06
N PRO A 72 2.81 -4.66 -11.05
CA PRO A 72 3.04 -4.27 -9.66
C PRO A 72 4.37 -3.54 -9.42
N LEU A 73 5.34 -3.68 -10.33
CA LEU A 73 6.64 -3.02 -10.26
C LEU A 73 6.72 -1.94 -11.32
N SER A 74 6.78 -0.68 -10.88
CA SER A 74 6.95 0.45 -11.79
C SER A 74 8.38 0.51 -12.34
N ILE A 75 8.56 0.64 -13.66
CA ILE A 75 9.91 0.84 -14.24
C ILE A 75 10.55 2.16 -13.79
N PHE A 76 9.73 3.11 -13.35
CA PHE A 76 10.20 4.40 -12.84
C PHE A 76 10.73 4.28 -11.41
N GLU A 77 10.32 3.25 -10.69
CA GLU A 77 10.84 2.93 -9.35
C GLU A 77 11.95 1.87 -9.41
N TYR A 78 11.82 0.93 -10.34
CA TYR A 78 12.75 -0.18 -10.54
C TYR A 78 13.23 -0.21 -11.99
N PRO A 79 14.21 0.63 -12.38
CA PRO A 79 14.69 0.69 -13.77
C PRO A 79 15.22 -0.66 -14.29
N ALA A 80 15.73 -1.52 -13.40
CA ALA A 80 16.15 -2.87 -13.73
C ALA A 80 15.01 -3.72 -14.36
N GLN A 81 13.75 -3.39 -14.05
CA GLN A 81 12.57 -4.06 -14.58
C GLN A 81 12.46 -3.90 -16.11
N ILE A 82 13.03 -2.83 -16.69
CA ILE A 82 13.11 -2.66 -18.15
C ILE A 82 13.86 -3.84 -18.79
N PHE A 83 14.97 -4.25 -18.19
CA PHE A 83 15.78 -5.37 -18.66
C PHE A 83 15.07 -6.70 -18.44
N VAL A 84 14.46 -6.89 -17.26
CA VAL A 84 13.73 -8.11 -16.91
C VAL A 84 12.58 -8.35 -17.89
N LEU A 85 11.72 -7.35 -18.07
CA LEU A 85 10.58 -7.42 -18.99
C LEU A 85 11.05 -7.59 -20.43
N GLY A 86 12.04 -6.83 -20.88
CA GLY A 86 12.53 -6.94 -22.25
C GLY A 86 13.15 -8.31 -22.55
N LEU A 87 13.96 -8.89 -21.66
CA LEU A 87 14.50 -10.23 -21.87
C LEU A 87 13.40 -11.30 -21.98
N LEU A 88 12.37 -11.24 -21.13
CA LEU A 88 11.23 -12.18 -21.18
C LEU A 88 10.42 -12.03 -22.46
N VAL A 89 10.09 -10.80 -22.84
CA VAL A 89 9.40 -10.50 -24.10
C VAL A 89 10.24 -10.98 -25.28
N GLY A 90 11.56 -10.81 -25.24
CA GLY A 90 12.49 -11.32 -26.25
C GLY A 90 12.36 -12.84 -26.42
N ILE A 91 12.29 -13.59 -25.33
CA ILE A 91 12.06 -15.05 -25.36
C ILE A 91 10.68 -15.37 -25.94
N PHE A 92 9.63 -14.68 -25.51
CA PHE A 92 8.25 -14.89 -25.97
C PHE A 92 8.06 -14.63 -27.46
N VAL A 93 8.81 -13.69 -28.03
CA VAL A 93 8.76 -13.39 -29.46
C VAL A 93 9.67 -14.34 -30.25
N ALA A 94 10.91 -14.56 -29.81
CA ALA A 94 11.89 -15.32 -30.59
C ALA A 94 11.55 -16.80 -30.71
N VAL A 95 11.16 -17.47 -29.61
CA VAL A 95 11.02 -18.94 -29.58
C VAL A 95 9.93 -19.46 -30.54
N PRO A 96 8.70 -18.89 -30.58
CA PRO A 96 7.68 -19.35 -31.52
C PRO A 96 8.06 -19.08 -32.98
N ILE A 97 8.66 -17.92 -33.27
CA ILE A 97 9.09 -17.54 -34.63
C ILE A 97 10.23 -18.46 -35.11
N LEU A 98 11.25 -18.68 -34.27
CA LEU A 98 12.35 -19.61 -34.57
C LEU A 98 11.85 -21.04 -34.76
N SER A 99 10.91 -21.50 -33.93
CA SER A 99 10.32 -22.84 -34.07
C SER A 99 9.55 -22.97 -35.37
N SER A 100 8.81 -21.93 -35.75
CA SER A 100 8.10 -21.87 -37.03
C SER A 100 9.06 -21.91 -38.23
N GLN A 101 10.16 -21.15 -38.18
CA GLN A 101 11.14 -21.07 -39.26
C GLN A 101 12.03 -22.32 -39.37
N LEU A 102 12.51 -22.84 -38.23
CA LEU A 102 13.50 -23.92 -38.20
C LEU A 102 12.87 -25.30 -38.25
N MET A 103 11.67 -25.49 -37.69
CA MET A 103 10.91 -26.75 -37.68
C MET A 103 9.70 -26.66 -38.62
N SER A 104 8.57 -26.13 -38.14
CA SER A 104 7.39 -25.77 -38.92
C SER A 104 6.40 -25.01 -38.03
N PHE A 105 5.44 -24.31 -38.64
CA PHE A 105 4.39 -23.59 -37.90
C PHE A 105 3.61 -24.46 -36.89
N LYS A 106 3.46 -25.76 -37.14
CA LYS A 106 2.77 -26.65 -36.19
C LYS A 106 3.48 -26.71 -34.82
N TYR A 107 4.81 -26.64 -34.81
CA TYR A 107 5.58 -26.61 -33.57
C TYR A 107 5.49 -25.25 -32.86
N SER A 108 5.05 -24.16 -33.52
CA SER A 108 4.85 -22.89 -32.83
C SER A 108 3.55 -22.81 -32.03
N ILE A 109 2.53 -23.59 -32.41
CA ILE A 109 1.18 -23.52 -31.80
C ILE A 109 1.21 -23.71 -30.27
N PRO A 110 1.92 -24.71 -29.70
CA PRO A 110 1.93 -24.89 -28.25
C PRO A 110 2.54 -23.71 -27.49
N TYR A 111 3.57 -23.03 -28.03
CA TYR A 111 4.11 -21.82 -27.42
C TYR A 111 3.12 -20.65 -27.47
N LEU A 112 2.37 -20.52 -28.56
CA LEU A 112 1.32 -19.50 -28.70
C LEU A 112 0.20 -19.73 -27.68
N LEU A 113 -0.19 -20.99 -27.45
CA LEU A 113 -1.16 -21.34 -26.40
C LEU A 113 -0.62 -21.05 -24.99
N ILE A 114 0.66 -21.33 -24.72
CA ILE A 114 1.29 -20.97 -23.44
C ILE A 114 1.32 -19.44 -23.25
N LEU A 115 1.66 -18.69 -24.29
CA LEU A 115 1.70 -17.23 -24.26
C LEU A 115 0.30 -16.64 -23.99
N LEU A 116 -0.74 -17.23 -24.58
CA LEU A 116 -2.13 -16.83 -24.39
C LEU A 116 -2.64 -17.19 -22.99
N LEU A 117 -2.44 -18.44 -22.55
CA LEU A 117 -3.11 -18.99 -21.37
C LEU A 117 -2.32 -18.79 -20.08
N ILE A 118 -0.99 -18.95 -20.12
CA ILE A 118 -0.14 -18.85 -18.93
C ILE A 118 0.38 -17.43 -18.76
N ALA A 119 0.97 -16.85 -19.81
CA ALA A 119 1.51 -15.49 -19.74
C ALA A 119 0.43 -14.40 -19.88
N LYS A 120 -0.76 -14.76 -20.36
CA LYS A 120 -1.92 -13.87 -20.51
C LYS A 120 -1.66 -12.64 -21.37
N LEU A 121 -1.03 -12.85 -22.52
CA LEU A 121 -0.71 -11.80 -23.49
C LEU A 121 -1.43 -12.04 -24.83
N PRO A 122 -2.76 -11.81 -24.91
CA PRO A 122 -3.53 -12.09 -26.13
C PRO A 122 -3.08 -11.22 -27.32
N GLY A 123 -2.83 -9.92 -27.09
CA GLY A 123 -2.34 -9.01 -28.14
C GLY A 123 -0.97 -9.42 -28.70
N LEU A 124 -0.01 -9.72 -27.81
CA LEU A 124 1.29 -10.22 -28.24
C LEU A 124 1.18 -11.59 -28.93
N THR A 125 0.32 -12.47 -28.45
CA THR A 125 0.07 -13.78 -29.08
C THR A 125 -0.43 -13.63 -30.51
N LEU A 126 -1.37 -12.71 -30.76
CA LEU A 126 -1.85 -12.42 -32.11
C LEU A 126 -0.72 -11.94 -33.02
N ALA A 127 0.07 -10.96 -32.56
CA ALA A 127 1.20 -10.43 -33.32
C ALA A 127 2.24 -11.53 -33.62
N VAL A 128 2.64 -12.32 -32.62
CA VAL A 128 3.62 -13.42 -32.76
C VAL A 128 3.07 -14.56 -33.63
N THR A 129 1.76 -14.80 -33.62
CA THR A 129 1.09 -15.74 -34.53
C THR A 129 1.27 -15.29 -35.98
N ILE A 130 1.01 -14.02 -36.28
CA ILE A 130 1.20 -13.43 -37.62
C ILE A 130 2.68 -13.53 -38.02
N CYS A 131 3.61 -13.20 -37.13
CA CYS A 131 5.05 -13.35 -37.39
C CYS A 131 5.46 -14.80 -37.68
N SER A 132 4.94 -15.75 -36.91
CA SER A 132 5.21 -17.19 -37.05
C SER A 132 4.63 -17.73 -38.37
N LEU A 133 3.45 -17.25 -38.77
CA LEU A 133 2.82 -17.59 -40.04
C LEU A 133 3.63 -17.03 -41.22
N ALA A 134 4.01 -15.74 -41.13
CA ALA A 134 4.79 -15.04 -42.14
C ALA A 134 6.13 -15.73 -42.38
N VAL A 135 6.89 -16.08 -41.33
CA VAL A 135 8.21 -16.70 -41.48
C VAL A 135 8.17 -18.13 -42.04
N ALA A 136 7.05 -18.85 -41.85
CA ALA A 136 6.84 -20.19 -42.42
C ALA A 136 6.34 -20.17 -43.87
N SER A 137 5.76 -19.05 -44.30
CA SER A 137 5.22 -18.87 -45.65
C SER A 137 6.33 -18.85 -46.70
N ARG A 138 6.13 -19.54 -47.83
CA ARG A 138 7.11 -19.54 -48.94
C ARG A 138 7.51 -18.15 -49.44
N PRO A 139 6.59 -17.18 -49.64
CA PRO A 139 6.95 -15.89 -50.22
C PRO A 139 7.94 -15.09 -49.37
N LEU A 140 7.89 -15.23 -48.05
CA LEU A 140 8.72 -14.48 -47.10
C LEU A 140 9.91 -15.29 -46.56
N ARG A 141 10.09 -16.53 -47.05
CA ARG A 141 11.22 -17.39 -46.72
C ARG A 141 12.39 -17.13 -47.68
N PHE A 142 13.10 -16.04 -47.41
CA PHE A 142 14.33 -15.69 -48.12
C PHE A 142 15.42 -16.75 -47.93
N ARG A 143 16.39 -16.75 -48.85
CA ARG A 143 17.60 -17.59 -48.74
C ARG A 143 18.37 -17.32 -47.45
N SER A 144 18.43 -16.04 -47.04
CA SER A 144 18.96 -15.66 -45.72
C SER A 144 17.87 -15.74 -44.68
N ARG A 145 18.03 -16.69 -43.74
CA ARG A 145 17.12 -16.85 -42.60
C ARG A 145 17.10 -15.62 -41.68
N PHE A 146 18.20 -14.87 -41.62
CA PHE A 146 18.31 -13.63 -40.85
C PHE A 146 17.35 -12.56 -41.38
N ILE A 147 17.34 -12.34 -42.69
CA ILE A 147 16.46 -11.35 -43.33
C ILE A 147 14.99 -11.71 -43.09
N SER A 148 14.63 -12.99 -43.24
CA SER A 148 13.27 -13.46 -42.95
C SER A 148 12.85 -13.16 -41.50
N ILE A 149 13.69 -13.42 -40.50
CA ILE A 149 13.33 -13.12 -39.10
C ILE A 149 13.16 -11.63 -38.90
N VAL A 150 14.11 -10.81 -39.34
CA VAL A 150 14.06 -9.35 -39.14
C VAL A 150 12.79 -8.78 -39.75
N LEU A 151 12.48 -9.12 -41.01
CA LEU A 151 11.29 -8.63 -41.69
C LEU A 151 9.99 -9.16 -41.07
N CYS A 152 9.96 -10.44 -40.68
CA CYS A 152 8.75 -11.03 -40.12
C CYS A 152 8.44 -10.58 -38.68
N ASN A 153 9.34 -9.88 -37.99
CA ASN A 153 9.07 -9.29 -36.66
C ASN A 153 8.28 -7.96 -36.73
N CYS A 154 8.04 -7.40 -37.92
CA CYS A 154 7.30 -6.13 -38.07
C CYS A 154 5.91 -6.09 -37.37
N PRO A 155 5.06 -7.14 -37.40
CA PRO A 155 3.79 -7.12 -36.68
C PRO A 155 3.94 -6.91 -35.16
N VAL A 156 5.00 -7.46 -34.55
CA VAL A 156 5.31 -7.25 -33.12
C VAL A 156 5.75 -5.82 -32.86
N LEU A 157 6.60 -5.24 -33.73
CA LEU A 157 6.99 -3.83 -33.63
C LEU A 157 5.76 -2.92 -33.70
N LEU A 158 4.85 -3.15 -34.66
CA LEU A 158 3.61 -2.37 -34.77
C LEU A 158 2.76 -2.50 -33.50
N TYR A 159 2.61 -3.71 -32.96
CA TYR A 159 1.91 -3.92 -31.71
C TYR A 159 2.51 -3.12 -30.55
N PHE A 160 3.85 -3.12 -30.40
CA PHE A 160 4.52 -2.31 -29.38
C PHE A 160 4.32 -0.81 -29.59
N CYS A 161 4.38 -0.31 -30.82
CA CYS A 161 4.14 1.10 -31.11
C CYS A 161 2.71 1.55 -30.72
N PHE A 162 1.70 0.72 -30.97
CA PHE A 162 0.30 1.08 -30.69
C PHE A 162 -0.11 0.89 -29.23
N PHE A 163 0.39 -0.16 -28.56
CA PHE A 163 -0.12 -0.61 -27.25
C PHE A 163 0.93 -0.55 -26.13
N GLY A 164 2.16 -0.15 -26.44
CA GLY A 164 3.28 -0.15 -25.48
C GLY A 164 3.39 1.10 -24.59
N GLY A 165 2.92 2.25 -25.05
CA GLY A 165 3.15 3.53 -24.38
C GLY A 165 2.02 4.01 -23.48
N ASN A 166 2.35 4.68 -22.37
CA ASN A 166 1.37 5.32 -21.47
C ASN A 166 1.00 6.72 -21.96
N LYS A 167 -0.12 6.84 -22.66
CA LYS A 167 -0.57 8.10 -23.29
C LYS A 167 -0.88 9.22 -22.30
N ASN A 168 -1.05 8.91 -21.02
CA ASN A 168 -1.41 9.89 -19.98
C ASN A 168 -0.19 10.41 -19.20
N ALA A 169 1.02 9.94 -19.51
CA ALA A 169 2.25 10.38 -18.86
C ALA A 169 2.85 11.63 -19.53
N ASP A 170 3.75 12.33 -18.82
CA ASP A 170 4.58 13.38 -19.39
C ASP A 170 5.46 12.84 -20.53
N SER A 171 5.84 13.69 -21.48
CA SER A 171 6.52 13.27 -22.73
C SER A 171 7.74 12.38 -22.51
N VAL A 172 8.50 12.63 -21.43
CA VAL A 172 9.70 11.83 -21.10
C VAL A 172 9.30 10.46 -20.57
N LYS A 173 8.37 10.37 -19.61
CA LYS A 173 7.85 9.07 -19.14
C LYS A 173 7.10 8.30 -20.22
N TRP A 174 6.37 8.99 -21.09
CA TRP A 174 5.74 8.38 -22.26
C TRP A 174 6.81 7.72 -23.16
N ALA A 175 7.89 8.43 -23.51
CA ALA A 175 8.96 7.86 -24.32
C ALA A 175 9.65 6.66 -23.62
N LEU A 176 9.96 6.80 -22.32
CA LEU A 176 10.58 5.73 -21.53
C LEU A 176 9.68 4.52 -21.31
N SER A 177 8.35 4.69 -21.37
CA SER A 177 7.41 3.57 -21.28
C SER A 177 7.56 2.58 -22.45
N PHE A 178 8.16 2.97 -23.58
CA PHE A 178 8.46 2.04 -24.66
C PHE A 178 9.76 1.24 -24.46
N SER A 179 10.63 1.63 -23.51
CA SER A 179 11.95 1.03 -23.34
C SER A 179 11.92 -0.49 -23.15
N PRO A 180 11.05 -1.09 -22.32
CA PRO A 180 11.00 -2.55 -22.15
C PRO A 180 10.66 -3.29 -23.45
N TRP A 181 9.80 -2.70 -24.28
CA TRP A 181 9.30 -3.32 -25.52
C TRP A 181 10.31 -3.23 -26.65
N ILE A 182 10.94 -2.07 -26.82
CA ILE A 182 12.04 -1.89 -27.78
C ILE A 182 13.20 -2.82 -27.38
N TYR A 183 13.55 -2.85 -26.09
CA TYR A 183 14.58 -3.76 -25.58
C TYR A 183 14.18 -5.23 -25.80
N GLY A 184 12.91 -5.59 -25.64
CA GLY A 184 12.42 -6.94 -25.93
C GLY A 184 12.49 -7.32 -27.41
N LEU A 185 12.18 -6.40 -28.32
CA LEU A 185 12.38 -6.61 -29.76
C LEU A 185 13.86 -6.84 -30.09
N LEU A 186 14.76 -6.02 -29.53
CA LEU A 186 16.20 -6.17 -29.74
C LEU A 186 16.71 -7.52 -29.19
N ASN A 187 16.24 -7.94 -28.01
CA ASN A 187 16.58 -9.25 -27.45
C ASN A 187 16.01 -10.40 -28.28
N SER A 188 14.80 -10.28 -28.83
CA SER A 188 14.24 -11.28 -29.75
C SER A 188 15.14 -11.47 -30.97
N LEU A 189 15.60 -10.36 -31.56
CA LEU A 189 16.54 -10.37 -32.68
C LEU A 189 17.91 -10.95 -32.27
N ALA A 190 18.42 -10.63 -31.08
CA ALA A 190 19.67 -11.17 -30.57
C ALA A 190 19.60 -12.68 -30.33
N ILE A 191 18.57 -13.18 -29.65
CA ILE A 191 18.34 -14.61 -29.42
C ILE A 191 18.25 -15.35 -30.76
N SER A 192 17.47 -14.80 -31.69
CA SER A 192 17.32 -15.35 -33.04
C SER A 192 18.62 -15.34 -33.83
N GLY A 193 19.36 -14.23 -33.78
CA GLY A 193 20.64 -14.06 -34.45
C GLY A 193 21.67 -15.06 -33.96
N ILE A 194 21.82 -15.22 -32.64
CA ILE A 194 22.73 -16.19 -32.02
C ILE A 194 22.35 -17.62 -32.43
N ALA A 195 21.07 -17.99 -32.31
CA ALA A 195 20.59 -19.32 -32.68
C ALA A 195 20.81 -19.62 -34.18
N LEU A 196 20.55 -18.65 -35.06
CA LEU A 196 20.77 -18.80 -36.50
C LEU A 196 22.26 -18.80 -36.88
N LEU A 197 23.10 -18.02 -36.20
CA LEU A 197 24.54 -17.96 -36.44
C LEU A 197 25.21 -19.28 -36.08
N ILE A 198 24.98 -19.77 -34.85
CA ILE A 198 25.47 -21.09 -34.42
C ILE A 198 24.82 -22.18 -35.29
N GLY A 199 23.53 -22.04 -35.61
CA GLY A 199 22.82 -22.94 -36.50
C GLY A 199 23.44 -23.02 -37.89
N HIS A 200 23.91 -21.91 -38.45
CA HIS A 200 24.56 -21.91 -39.75
C HIS A 200 25.81 -22.82 -39.76
N PHE A 201 26.65 -22.73 -38.71
CA PHE A 201 27.85 -23.56 -38.58
C PHE A 201 27.56 -25.01 -38.14
N THR A 202 26.50 -25.23 -37.36
CA THR A 202 26.15 -26.56 -36.83
C THR A 202 25.09 -27.29 -37.64
N ARG A 203 24.72 -26.76 -38.82
CA ARG A 203 23.61 -27.28 -39.66
C ARG A 203 22.26 -27.33 -38.93
N TYR A 204 21.96 -26.27 -38.17
CA TYR A 204 20.69 -26.01 -37.50
C TYR A 204 20.26 -27.16 -36.59
N ARG A 205 21.10 -27.53 -35.61
CA ARG A 205 20.74 -28.57 -34.64
C ARG A 205 19.47 -28.18 -33.86
N PRO A 206 18.53 -29.11 -33.61
CA PRO A 206 17.27 -28.81 -32.92
C PRO A 206 17.44 -28.21 -31.51
N GLY A 207 18.55 -28.51 -30.83
CA GLY A 207 18.82 -28.07 -29.46
C GLY A 207 19.09 -26.56 -29.30
N LEU A 208 19.34 -25.82 -30.39
CA LEU A 208 19.77 -24.42 -30.30
C LEU A 208 18.69 -23.50 -29.72
N ILE A 209 17.41 -23.76 -29.99
CA ILE A 209 16.31 -22.90 -29.55
C ILE A 209 16.18 -22.93 -28.02
N TRP A 210 16.15 -24.11 -27.41
CA TRP A 210 15.97 -24.21 -25.96
C TRP A 210 17.22 -23.75 -25.20
N SER A 211 18.42 -24.02 -25.72
CA SER A 211 19.66 -23.65 -25.03
C SER A 211 19.84 -22.12 -24.98
N THR A 212 19.57 -21.41 -26.08
CA THR A 212 19.70 -19.94 -26.08
C THR A 212 18.60 -19.31 -25.21
N ALA A 213 17.36 -19.79 -25.30
CA ALA A 213 16.26 -19.31 -24.46
C ALA A 213 16.55 -19.55 -22.96
N ALA A 214 17.11 -20.71 -22.60
CA ALA A 214 17.45 -21.03 -21.21
C ALA A 214 18.52 -20.10 -20.64
N VAL A 215 19.57 -19.78 -21.41
CA VAL A 215 20.61 -18.83 -20.99
C VAL A 215 20.01 -17.46 -20.72
N PHE A 216 19.18 -16.94 -21.64
CA PHE A 216 18.53 -15.65 -21.46
C PHE A 216 17.59 -15.66 -20.26
N LEU A 217 16.82 -16.73 -20.04
CA LEU A 217 15.95 -16.88 -18.87
C LEU A 217 16.73 -16.87 -17.56
N VAL A 218 17.86 -17.58 -17.50
CA VAL A 218 18.75 -17.57 -16.32
C VAL A 218 19.29 -16.17 -16.07
N VAL A 219 19.75 -15.47 -17.11
CA VAL A 219 20.20 -14.07 -16.98
C VAL A 219 19.07 -13.18 -16.46
N THR A 220 17.86 -13.30 -16.99
CA THR A 220 16.68 -12.57 -16.49
C THR A 220 16.44 -12.82 -15.01
N MET A 221 16.43 -14.09 -14.58
CA MET A 221 16.18 -14.45 -13.18
C MET A 221 17.28 -13.91 -12.25
N VAL A 222 18.54 -13.97 -12.67
CA VAL A 222 19.68 -13.43 -11.91
C VAL A 222 19.61 -11.90 -11.80
N VAL A 223 19.34 -11.19 -12.90
CA VAL A 223 19.16 -9.73 -12.89
C VAL A 223 18.01 -9.35 -11.96
N PHE A 224 16.87 -10.02 -12.06
CA PHE A 224 15.72 -9.75 -11.19
C PHE A 224 16.05 -10.00 -9.73
N GLN A 225 16.64 -11.15 -9.39
CA GLN A 225 16.92 -11.52 -8.01
C GLN A 225 17.95 -10.61 -7.33
N ASN A 226 18.94 -10.10 -8.08
CA ASN A 226 19.98 -9.24 -7.53
C ASN A 226 19.59 -7.77 -7.42
N THR A 227 18.66 -7.30 -8.26
CA THR A 227 18.29 -5.87 -8.32
C THR A 227 16.95 -5.55 -7.66
N ILE A 228 15.93 -6.39 -7.85
CA ILE A 228 14.57 -6.17 -7.34
C ILE A 228 14.21 -7.20 -6.27
N ASN A 229 14.40 -8.48 -6.58
CA ASN A 229 14.06 -9.66 -5.77
C ASN A 229 12.55 -9.95 -5.58
N LEU A 230 12.24 -11.19 -5.20
CA LEU A 230 10.86 -11.65 -4.97
C LEU A 230 10.19 -11.04 -3.74
N ALA A 231 10.96 -10.60 -2.74
CA ALA A 231 10.42 -9.97 -1.55
C ALA A 231 9.88 -8.57 -1.86
N GLU A 232 10.60 -7.79 -2.67
CA GLU A 232 10.12 -6.47 -3.10
C GLU A 232 8.88 -6.60 -3.97
N LEU A 233 8.84 -7.57 -4.88
CA LEU A 233 7.65 -7.88 -5.66
C LEU A 233 6.44 -8.23 -4.78
N ASP A 234 6.61 -9.14 -3.81
CA ASP A 234 5.53 -9.51 -2.89
C ASP A 234 5.11 -8.31 -2.02
N TYR A 235 6.03 -7.43 -1.63
CA TYR A 235 5.72 -6.19 -0.92
C TYR A 235 4.85 -5.25 -1.77
N GLN A 236 5.22 -5.02 -3.03
CA GLN A 236 4.44 -4.16 -3.93
C GLN A 236 3.04 -4.71 -4.19
N LEU A 237 2.91 -6.04 -4.31
CA LEU A 237 1.64 -6.71 -4.55
C LEU A 237 0.70 -6.71 -3.34
N TYR A 238 1.22 -6.96 -2.13
CA TYR A 238 0.38 -7.23 -0.96
C TYR A 238 0.36 -6.10 0.07
N ILE A 239 1.37 -5.23 0.09
CA ILE A 239 1.53 -4.17 1.10
C ILE A 239 1.37 -2.79 0.46
N ALA A 240 2.23 -2.42 -0.49
CA ALA A 240 2.30 -1.03 -0.99
C ALA A 240 1.01 -0.56 -1.66
N LYS A 241 0.40 -1.41 -2.48
CA LYS A 241 -0.90 -1.12 -3.13
C LYS A 241 -2.05 -0.97 -2.12
N ASN A 242 -1.87 -1.52 -0.92
CA ASN A 242 -2.90 -1.72 0.09
C ASN A 242 -2.70 -0.80 1.29
N ASN A 243 -2.21 0.43 1.10
CA ASN A 243 -2.12 1.41 2.18
C ASN A 243 -3.53 1.72 2.72
N PRO A 244 -3.82 1.52 4.03
CA PRO A 244 -5.14 1.80 4.60
C PRO A 244 -5.60 3.25 4.41
N GLU A 245 -4.69 4.22 4.33
CA GLU A 245 -5.03 5.65 4.19
C GLU A 245 -5.65 5.99 2.83
N ILE A 246 -5.34 5.22 1.79
CA ILE A 246 -5.79 5.46 0.42
C ILE A 246 -7.11 4.71 0.13
N ILE A 247 -7.51 3.80 1.01
CA ILE A 247 -8.63 2.90 0.81
C ILE A 247 -9.93 3.62 1.24
N ASN A 248 -10.84 3.79 0.28
CA ASN A 248 -12.07 4.56 0.45
C ASN A 248 -12.90 4.07 1.63
N GLU A 249 -12.96 2.76 1.88
CA GLU A 249 -13.74 2.16 2.97
C GLU A 249 -13.31 2.61 4.37
N PHE A 250 -12.10 3.16 4.53
CA PHE A 250 -11.60 3.71 5.80
C PHE A 250 -11.68 5.25 5.87
N HIS A 251 -12.26 5.89 4.86
CA HIS A 251 -12.54 7.32 4.88
C HIS A 251 -13.81 7.60 5.69
N SER A 252 -14.02 8.87 6.04
CA SER A 252 -15.22 9.28 6.75
C SER A 252 -16.43 9.28 5.83
N HIS A 253 -17.47 8.51 6.18
CA HIS A 253 -18.69 8.39 5.39
C HIS A 253 -19.93 8.78 6.21
N SER A 254 -20.83 9.56 5.61
CA SER A 254 -22.13 9.82 6.24
C SER A 254 -23.02 8.59 6.11
N ILE A 255 -23.72 8.24 7.20
CA ILE A 255 -24.75 7.19 7.22
C ILE A 255 -26.17 7.78 7.33
N THR A 256 -26.30 9.11 7.26
CA THR A 256 -27.58 9.83 7.41
C THR A 256 -28.61 9.36 6.39
N GLU A 257 -28.21 9.21 5.12
CA GLU A 257 -29.11 8.77 4.04
C GLU A 257 -29.64 7.35 4.27
N THR A 258 -28.77 6.42 4.68
CA THR A 258 -29.16 5.05 5.02
C THR A 258 -30.13 5.01 6.20
N LEU A 259 -29.90 5.84 7.22
CA LEU A 259 -30.80 5.99 8.37
C LEU A 259 -32.15 6.62 7.96
N ASP A 260 -32.13 7.65 7.12
CA ASP A 260 -33.34 8.30 6.60
C ASP A 260 -34.19 7.31 5.82
N HIS A 261 -33.57 6.54 4.93
CA HIS A 261 -34.24 5.50 4.17
C HIS A 261 -34.82 4.42 5.10
N THR A 262 -34.07 3.97 6.11
CA THR A 262 -34.54 2.95 7.07
C THR A 262 -35.74 3.42 7.88
N VAL A 263 -35.76 4.68 8.33
CA VAL A 263 -36.82 5.22 9.16
C VAL A 263 -38.09 5.55 8.33
N THR A 264 -37.92 5.91 7.06
CA THR A 264 -39.03 6.29 6.17
C THR A 264 -39.60 5.12 5.37
N SER A 265 -38.82 4.07 5.11
CA SER A 265 -39.24 2.92 4.31
C SER A 265 -40.39 2.14 4.98
N PRO A 266 -41.52 1.91 4.26
CA PRO A 266 -42.61 1.09 4.77
C PRO A 266 -42.19 -0.36 5.07
N GLN A 267 -41.23 -0.90 4.32
CA GLN A 267 -40.73 -2.26 4.52
C GLN A 267 -39.99 -2.38 5.85
N SER A 268 -39.09 -1.42 6.12
CA SER A 268 -38.32 -1.37 7.36
C SER A 268 -39.21 -1.10 8.58
N ARG A 269 -40.26 -0.29 8.44
CA ARG A 269 -41.23 -0.04 9.52
C ARG A 269 -41.94 -1.30 10.01
N SER A 270 -42.12 -2.31 9.17
CA SER A 270 -42.69 -3.59 9.62
C SER A 270 -41.76 -4.35 10.57
N TYR A 271 -40.45 -4.20 10.40
CA TYR A 271 -39.43 -4.81 11.25
C TYR A 271 -39.34 -4.14 12.64
N PHE A 272 -39.60 -2.83 12.70
CA PHE A 272 -39.52 -2.03 13.95
C PHE A 272 -40.86 -1.90 14.69
N GLN A 273 -41.82 -2.79 14.47
CA GLN A 273 -43.09 -2.73 15.20
C GLN A 273 -42.91 -3.06 16.70
N SER A 274 -43.74 -2.43 17.53
CA SER A 274 -43.86 -2.60 18.99
C SER A 274 -43.79 -4.08 19.44
N PRO A 275 -43.10 -4.45 20.55
CA PRO A 275 -42.91 -3.63 21.75
C PRO A 275 -41.53 -2.97 21.95
N PHE A 276 -40.55 -3.20 21.07
CA PHE A 276 -39.16 -2.86 21.38
C PHE A 276 -38.67 -1.51 20.82
N TYR A 277 -39.37 -0.94 19.84
CA TYR A 277 -39.00 0.32 19.20
C TYR A 277 -40.12 1.36 19.33
N PRO A 278 -39.78 2.65 19.48
CA PRO A 278 -40.76 3.72 19.54
C PRO A 278 -41.35 4.03 18.16
N ASP A 279 -42.62 4.43 18.12
CA ASP A 279 -43.33 4.78 16.88
C ASP A 279 -42.90 6.14 16.30
N GLU A 280 -42.42 7.05 17.16
CA GLU A 280 -41.99 8.38 16.76
C GLU A 280 -40.64 8.35 16.03
N THR A 281 -40.60 8.91 14.81
CA THR A 281 -39.42 8.97 13.92
C THR A 281 -38.12 9.39 14.63
N ILE A 282 -38.16 10.43 15.46
CA ILE A 282 -36.96 10.97 16.14
C ILE A 282 -36.49 10.02 17.25
N ALA A 283 -37.43 9.51 18.04
CA ALA A 283 -37.13 8.53 19.07
C ALA A 283 -36.60 7.21 18.45
N LEU A 284 -37.18 6.80 17.31
CA LEU A 284 -36.75 5.63 16.56
C LEU A 284 -35.32 5.82 16.06
N ARG A 285 -35.01 6.95 15.41
CA ARG A 285 -33.64 7.26 14.95
C ARG A 285 -32.64 7.20 16.11
N THR A 286 -32.99 7.74 17.27
CA THR A 286 -32.15 7.69 18.47
C THR A 286 -31.92 6.25 18.95
N ALA A 287 -32.96 5.42 18.95
CA ALA A 287 -32.86 4.01 19.30
C ALA A 287 -31.97 3.24 18.31
N LEU A 288 -32.15 3.45 17.01
CA LEU A 288 -31.35 2.83 15.95
C LEU A 288 -29.87 3.23 16.05
N LYS A 289 -29.56 4.51 16.31
CA LYS A 289 -28.18 4.97 16.53
C LYS A 289 -27.55 4.28 17.74
N LYS A 290 -28.29 4.15 18.84
CA LYS A 290 -27.82 3.44 20.03
C LYS A 290 -27.56 1.95 19.75
N GLU A 291 -28.44 1.29 19.01
CA GLU A 291 -28.23 -0.10 18.59
C GLU A 291 -26.99 -0.21 17.70
N LEU A 292 -26.85 0.67 16.72
CA LEU A 292 -25.72 0.70 15.79
C LEU A 292 -24.40 0.88 16.54
N GLN A 293 -24.33 1.80 17.51
CA GLN A 293 -23.17 1.93 18.40
C GLN A 293 -22.89 0.62 19.16
N ASN A 294 -23.91 0.01 19.75
CA ASN A 294 -23.74 -1.21 20.54
C ASN A 294 -23.28 -2.41 19.69
N ARG A 295 -23.73 -2.50 18.43
CA ARG A 295 -23.30 -3.55 17.49
C ARG A 295 -21.88 -3.31 16.98
N LEU A 296 -21.53 -2.05 16.68
CA LEU A 296 -20.19 -1.68 16.23
C LEU A 296 -19.11 -1.79 17.31
N LEU A 297 -19.46 -1.71 18.60
CA LEU A 297 -18.55 -2.10 19.69
C LEU A 297 -18.02 -3.54 19.54
N HIS A 298 -18.77 -4.40 18.85
CA HIS A 298 -18.39 -5.79 18.55
C HIS A 298 -17.99 -6.00 17.09
N ASP A 299 -17.68 -4.92 16.38
CA ASP A 299 -17.34 -4.93 14.96
C ASP A 299 -18.40 -5.68 14.13
N ARG A 300 -19.68 -5.32 14.29
CA ARG A 300 -20.80 -5.86 13.48
C ARG A 300 -21.81 -4.78 13.12
N TRP A 301 -22.31 -4.82 11.89
CA TRP A 301 -23.49 -4.06 11.49
C TRP A 301 -24.77 -4.69 12.07
N PRO A 302 -25.79 -3.89 12.42
CA PRO A 302 -27.13 -4.40 12.71
C PRO A 302 -27.74 -5.12 11.49
N GLU A 303 -28.56 -6.15 11.72
CA GLU A 303 -29.16 -6.96 10.64
C GLU A 303 -30.08 -6.15 9.70
N TRP A 304 -30.67 -5.07 10.22
CA TRP A 304 -31.53 -4.19 9.45
C TRP A 304 -30.75 -3.15 8.61
N PHE A 305 -29.46 -2.98 8.85
CA PHE A 305 -28.66 -1.93 8.22
C PHE A 305 -28.14 -2.41 6.86
N GLU A 306 -28.55 -1.73 5.78
CA GLU A 306 -28.06 -2.00 4.43
C GLU A 306 -26.69 -1.35 4.23
N VAL A 307 -25.64 -2.17 4.20
CA VAL A 307 -24.25 -1.71 4.11
C VAL A 307 -23.91 -1.42 2.64
N SER A 308 -23.73 -0.14 2.29
CA SER A 308 -23.20 0.26 0.97
C SER A 308 -21.73 -0.17 0.82
N ASP A 309 -21.25 -0.28 -0.41
CA ASP A 309 -19.88 -0.76 -0.67
C ASP A 309 -18.79 0.04 0.05
N ASP A 310 -18.99 1.35 0.20
CA ASP A 310 -18.07 2.26 0.91
C ASP A 310 -18.06 2.04 2.44
N LEU A 311 -19.11 1.44 3.00
CA LEU A 311 -19.22 1.12 4.43
C LEU A 311 -18.71 -0.30 4.76
N ARG A 312 -18.24 -1.08 3.78
CA ARG A 312 -17.76 -2.46 3.97
C ARG A 312 -16.34 -2.56 4.53
N TYR A 313 -15.98 -1.65 5.44
CA TYR A 313 -14.65 -1.55 6.03
C TYR A 313 -14.21 -2.83 6.76
N GLN A 314 -15.14 -3.60 7.31
CA GLN A 314 -14.87 -4.84 8.07
C GLN A 314 -14.34 -5.95 7.16
N GLU A 315 -15.05 -6.21 6.06
CA GLU A 315 -14.63 -7.17 5.05
C GLU A 315 -13.30 -6.73 4.43
N LYS A 316 -13.17 -5.44 4.11
CA LYS A 316 -11.96 -4.86 3.55
C LYS A 316 -10.77 -5.03 4.50
N ARG A 317 -10.94 -4.70 5.79
CA ARG A 317 -9.93 -4.91 6.83
C ARG A 317 -9.47 -6.37 6.91
N GLN A 318 -10.40 -7.31 6.94
CA GLN A 318 -10.06 -8.74 6.97
C GLN A 318 -9.33 -9.19 5.70
N GLN A 319 -9.73 -8.69 4.53
CA GLN A 319 -9.05 -8.96 3.27
C GLN A 319 -7.60 -8.46 3.33
N LEU A 320 -7.39 -7.21 3.73
CA LEU A 320 -6.07 -6.60 3.81
C LEU A 320 -5.17 -7.28 4.83
N LEU A 321 -5.69 -7.61 6.02
CA LEU A 321 -4.93 -8.37 7.02
C LEU A 321 -4.50 -9.74 6.47
N LYS A 322 -5.35 -10.42 5.70
CA LYS A 322 -4.97 -11.68 5.01
C LYS A 322 -3.90 -11.44 3.94
N GLU A 323 -3.93 -10.32 3.24
CA GLU A 323 -2.92 -9.97 2.24
C GLU A 323 -1.57 -9.62 2.89
N TYR A 324 -1.58 -8.84 3.96
CA TYR A 324 -0.39 -8.57 4.76
C TYR A 324 0.21 -9.86 5.33
N GLU A 325 -0.63 -10.77 5.79
CA GLU A 325 -0.19 -12.06 6.29
C GLU A 325 0.47 -12.93 5.20
N LYS A 326 0.05 -12.84 3.94
CA LYS A 326 0.74 -13.53 2.83
C LYS A 326 2.18 -13.04 2.66
N PHE A 327 2.44 -11.77 2.95
CA PHE A 327 3.80 -11.21 2.91
C PHE A 327 4.62 -11.55 4.16
N ILE A 328 4.04 -11.31 5.35
CA ILE A 328 4.70 -11.48 6.65
C ILE A 328 4.98 -12.95 6.94
N ASN A 329 3.96 -13.81 6.77
CA ASN A 329 4.00 -15.24 7.06
C ASN A 329 3.46 -16.03 5.86
N PRO A 330 4.20 -16.11 4.75
CA PRO A 330 3.76 -16.81 3.54
C PRO A 330 3.46 -18.27 3.87
N ARG A 331 2.30 -18.77 3.43
CA ARG A 331 1.92 -20.17 3.65
C ARG A 331 2.95 -21.11 2.99
N LYS A 332 3.33 -22.18 3.71
CA LYS A 332 4.15 -23.25 3.15
C LYS A 332 3.43 -23.86 1.94
N GLN A 333 4.08 -23.80 0.78
CA GLN A 333 3.60 -24.50 -0.41
C GLN A 333 3.83 -26.00 -0.25
N TRP A 334 2.86 -26.83 -0.63
CA TRP A 334 2.87 -28.28 -0.38
C TRP A 334 4.13 -28.98 -0.95
N PHE A 335 4.66 -28.49 -2.07
CA PHE A 335 5.84 -29.04 -2.74
C PHE A 335 7.18 -28.54 -2.15
N LYS A 336 7.18 -27.50 -1.30
CA LYS A 336 8.42 -26.96 -0.71
C LYS A 336 8.80 -27.75 0.54
N PRO A 337 10.04 -28.30 0.61
CA PRO A 337 10.51 -28.93 1.83
C PRO A 337 10.49 -27.97 3.03
N THR A 338 10.19 -28.48 4.22
CA THR A 338 10.05 -27.65 5.45
C THR A 338 11.32 -26.85 5.74
N PHE A 339 12.49 -27.44 5.55
CA PHE A 339 13.76 -26.75 5.81
C PHE A 339 13.99 -25.56 4.87
N VAL A 340 13.61 -25.68 3.58
CA VAL A 340 13.69 -24.57 2.61
C VAL A 340 12.71 -23.47 3.01
N HIS A 341 11.50 -23.84 3.41
CA HIS A 341 10.50 -22.88 3.87
C HIS A 341 10.97 -22.12 5.11
N ASN A 342 11.51 -22.82 6.11
CA ASN A 342 12.03 -22.19 7.33
C ASN A 342 13.25 -21.30 7.05
N ALA A 343 14.16 -21.75 6.18
CA ALA A 343 15.30 -20.93 5.74
C ALA A 343 14.80 -19.65 5.05
N LEU A 344 13.81 -19.75 4.16
CA LEU A 344 13.19 -18.60 3.52
C LEU A 344 12.55 -17.67 4.55
N LEU A 345 11.77 -18.18 5.49
CA LEU A 345 11.16 -17.37 6.57
C LEU A 345 12.23 -16.65 7.40
N SER A 346 13.30 -17.34 7.79
CA SER A 346 14.39 -16.73 8.56
C SER A 346 15.11 -15.61 7.79
N SER A 347 15.28 -15.78 6.47
CA SER A 347 15.80 -14.73 5.59
C SER A 347 14.82 -13.57 5.44
N ARG A 348 13.50 -13.85 5.50
CA ARG A 348 12.45 -12.83 5.37
C ARG A 348 12.40 -11.87 6.53
N VAL A 349 12.70 -12.33 7.74
CA VAL A 349 12.80 -11.46 8.92
C VAL A 349 13.85 -10.36 8.71
N ARG A 350 14.82 -10.53 7.80
CA ARG A 350 15.83 -9.50 7.49
C ARG A 350 15.48 -8.64 6.27
N ILE A 351 14.28 -8.76 5.71
CA ILE A 351 13.84 -7.94 4.58
C ILE A 351 13.62 -6.50 5.03
N LYS A 352 14.16 -5.55 4.25
CA LYS A 352 14.05 -4.10 4.48
C LYS A 352 12.60 -3.60 4.60
N ARG A 353 11.64 -4.28 3.97
CA ARG A 353 10.20 -3.96 3.94
C ARG A 353 9.36 -4.56 5.06
N MET A 354 9.93 -5.45 5.88
CA MET A 354 9.16 -6.07 6.97
C MET A 354 8.65 -5.06 8.02
N PRO A 355 9.42 -4.02 8.41
CA PRO A 355 8.93 -2.99 9.33
C PRO A 355 7.66 -2.30 8.83
N ILE A 356 7.62 -1.91 7.56
CA ILE A 356 6.47 -1.28 6.92
C ILE A 356 5.25 -2.20 6.95
N ALA A 357 5.43 -3.48 6.61
CA ALA A 357 4.33 -4.44 6.61
C ALA A 357 3.75 -4.67 8.01
N LEU A 358 4.62 -4.73 9.04
CA LEU A 358 4.18 -4.82 10.43
C LEU A 358 3.49 -3.53 10.90
N TYR A 359 4.00 -2.37 10.49
CA TYR A 359 3.39 -1.06 10.76
C TYR A 359 1.97 -0.98 10.21
N TYR A 360 1.78 -1.21 8.90
CA TYR A 360 0.43 -1.19 8.31
C TYR A 360 -0.49 -2.24 8.91
N LYS A 361 0.01 -3.44 9.21
CA LYS A 361 -0.78 -4.46 9.92
C LYS A 361 -1.23 -3.94 11.28
N ALA A 362 -0.35 -3.30 12.04
CA ALA A 362 -0.65 -2.78 13.36
C ALA A 362 -1.63 -1.60 13.30
N MET A 363 -1.39 -0.62 12.42
CA MET A 363 -2.29 0.52 12.18
C MET A 363 -3.68 0.06 11.77
N LEU A 364 -3.78 -0.87 10.81
CA LEU A 364 -5.06 -1.41 10.37
C LEU A 364 -5.80 -2.20 11.46
N SER A 365 -5.05 -2.85 12.38
CA SER A 365 -5.63 -3.58 13.50
C SER A 365 -6.08 -2.65 14.63
N GLU A 366 -5.51 -1.45 14.74
CA GLU A 366 -5.92 -0.43 15.70
C GLU A 366 -7.03 0.48 15.21
N LEU A 367 -7.20 0.59 13.89
CA LEU A 367 -8.21 1.44 13.29
C LEU A 367 -9.60 1.10 13.87
N SER A 368 -10.17 2.01 14.64
CA SER A 368 -11.41 1.79 15.39
C SER A 368 -12.44 2.83 15.03
N VAL A 369 -13.73 2.49 15.10
CA VAL A 369 -14.81 3.42 14.78
C VAL A 369 -15.01 4.38 15.96
N ASP A 370 -15.05 5.68 15.68
CA ASP A 370 -15.44 6.69 16.66
C ASP A 370 -16.97 6.66 16.85
N LEU A 371 -17.40 6.00 17.92
CA LEU A 371 -18.81 5.84 18.23
C LEU A 371 -19.48 7.14 18.70
N ASN A 372 -18.71 8.09 19.23
CA ASN A 372 -19.24 9.38 19.69
C ASN A 372 -19.61 10.23 18.47
N VAL A 373 -18.68 10.35 17.51
CA VAL A 373 -18.92 11.04 16.24
C VAL A 373 -20.10 10.43 15.49
N LEU A 374 -20.21 9.11 15.49
CA LEU A 374 -21.31 8.40 14.85
C LEU A 374 -22.67 8.72 15.49
N ALA A 375 -22.75 8.80 16.81
CA ALA A 375 -23.97 9.18 17.50
C ALA A 375 -24.31 10.67 17.35
N GLU A 376 -23.33 11.55 17.26
CA GLU A 376 -23.59 12.98 17.16
C GLU A 376 -23.89 13.41 15.73
N LYS A 377 -23.04 12.99 14.79
CA LYS A 377 -23.00 13.50 13.41
C LYS A 377 -23.50 12.50 12.37
N GLU A 378 -23.74 11.25 12.77
CA GLU A 378 -24.11 10.17 11.84
C GLU A 378 -23.06 9.97 10.74
N THR A 379 -21.79 10.13 11.13
CA THR A 379 -20.64 9.89 10.28
C THR A 379 -19.86 8.72 10.85
N LEU A 380 -19.64 7.71 10.01
CA LEU A 380 -18.67 6.66 10.30
C LEU A 380 -17.27 7.25 10.13
N GLN A 381 -16.63 7.57 11.25
CA GLN A 381 -15.26 8.08 11.30
C GLN A 381 -14.38 7.06 12.02
N PHE A 382 -13.11 6.99 11.62
CA PHE A 382 -12.12 6.11 12.23
C PHE A 382 -11.04 6.91 12.98
N TYR A 383 -10.48 6.28 14.01
CA TYR A 383 -9.33 6.78 14.75
C TYR A 383 -8.28 5.68 14.94
N ASP A 384 -7.02 6.08 15.11
CA ASP A 384 -5.86 5.21 15.28
C ASP A 384 -4.84 5.78 16.29
N ASP A 385 -5.20 6.86 16.99
CA ASP A 385 -4.35 7.62 17.89
C ASP A 385 -4.40 7.14 19.34
N TYR A 386 -5.04 6.00 19.61
CA TYR A 386 -5.06 5.34 20.90
C TYR A 386 -4.41 3.94 20.82
N PRO A 387 -3.44 3.61 21.69
CA PRO A 387 -2.77 2.31 21.69
C PRO A 387 -3.64 1.23 22.32
N HIS A 388 -4.23 0.38 21.49
CA HIS A 388 -5.03 -0.75 21.97
C HIS A 388 -4.15 -1.90 22.47
N ARG A 389 -4.43 -2.38 23.69
CA ARG A 389 -3.66 -3.46 24.33
C ARG A 389 -3.59 -4.74 23.49
N GLU A 390 -4.64 -5.05 22.74
CA GLU A 390 -4.73 -6.23 21.87
C GLU A 390 -3.68 -6.23 20.74
N ASN A 391 -3.27 -5.04 20.30
CA ASN A 391 -2.32 -4.85 19.20
C ASN A 391 -0.86 -4.73 19.69
N LEU A 392 -0.63 -4.64 21.00
CA LEU A 392 0.69 -4.56 21.61
C LEU A 392 1.67 -5.67 21.17
N PRO A 393 1.26 -6.93 20.93
CA PRO A 393 2.18 -7.95 20.41
C PRO A 393 2.78 -7.60 19.04
N ILE A 394 2.01 -6.95 18.16
CA ILE A 394 2.48 -6.55 16.81
C ILE A 394 3.48 -5.40 16.95
N TRP A 395 3.16 -4.39 17.77
CA TRP A 395 4.07 -3.28 18.08
C TRP A 395 5.35 -3.74 18.77
N HIS A 396 5.25 -4.67 19.72
CA HIS A 396 6.40 -5.24 20.39
C HIS A 396 7.33 -5.95 19.40
N ARG A 397 6.75 -6.71 18.46
CA ARG A 397 7.52 -7.35 17.40
C ARG A 397 8.23 -6.33 16.51
N LEU A 398 7.53 -5.28 16.06
CA LEU A 398 8.11 -4.21 15.26
C LEU A 398 9.29 -3.53 15.98
N PHE A 399 9.11 -3.18 17.25
CA PHE A 399 10.16 -2.59 18.07
C PHE A 399 11.35 -3.52 18.31
N SER A 400 11.10 -4.79 18.66
CA SER A 400 12.16 -5.72 19.10
C SER A 400 12.96 -6.31 17.94
N GLU A 401 12.30 -6.64 16.82
CA GLU A 401 12.95 -7.20 15.62
C GLU A 401 13.56 -6.09 14.75
N TYR A 402 13.00 -4.88 14.77
CA TYR A 402 13.41 -3.76 13.90
C TYR A 402 13.63 -2.44 14.65
N PRO A 403 14.47 -2.42 15.70
CA PRO A 403 14.63 -1.24 16.55
C PRO A 403 15.17 -0.01 15.80
N ASN A 404 15.83 -0.17 14.66
CA ASN A 404 16.42 0.94 13.91
C ASN A 404 15.53 1.47 12.78
N SER A 405 14.33 0.91 12.57
CA SER A 405 13.44 1.38 11.51
C SER A 405 12.68 2.63 11.94
N VAL A 406 12.28 3.48 11.00
CA VAL A 406 11.49 4.69 11.31
C VAL A 406 10.13 4.30 11.90
N GLU A 407 9.52 3.24 11.37
CA GLU A 407 8.25 2.69 11.85
C GLU A 407 8.28 2.25 13.32
N SER A 408 9.46 1.88 13.82
CA SER A 408 9.63 1.49 15.22
C SER A 408 9.52 2.66 16.21
N VAL A 409 9.56 3.92 15.75
CA VAL A 409 9.31 5.10 16.58
C VAL A 409 7.89 5.06 17.14
N GLU A 410 6.92 4.81 16.27
CA GLU A 410 5.51 4.71 16.64
C GLU A 410 5.27 3.54 17.60
N ALA A 411 5.93 2.39 17.35
CA ALA A 411 5.89 1.24 18.25
C ALA A 411 6.41 1.56 19.66
N ARG A 412 7.45 2.41 19.77
CA ARG A 412 7.98 2.86 21.07
C ARG A 412 7.00 3.74 21.80
N TRP A 413 6.38 4.71 21.12
CA TRP A 413 5.37 5.58 21.71
C TRP A 413 4.21 4.76 22.31
N ARG A 414 3.60 3.88 21.51
CA ARG A 414 2.49 3.02 21.97
C ARG A 414 2.88 2.14 23.15
N ARG A 415 4.09 1.56 23.10
CA ARG A 415 4.61 0.75 24.21
C ARG A 415 4.91 1.58 25.45
N ALA A 416 5.39 2.81 25.30
CA ALA A 416 5.64 3.73 26.41
C ALA A 416 4.33 4.10 27.13
N VAL A 417 3.24 4.35 26.39
CA VAL A 417 1.90 4.57 26.97
C VAL A 417 1.49 3.38 27.85
N HIS A 418 1.60 2.15 27.34
CA HIS A 418 1.27 0.96 28.14
C HIS A 418 2.20 0.74 29.33
N LEU A 419 3.50 0.99 29.20
CA LEU A 419 4.45 0.89 30.31
C LEU A 419 4.14 1.93 31.40
N ALA A 420 3.83 3.17 31.02
CA ALA A 420 3.40 4.20 31.94
C ALA A 420 2.08 3.80 32.65
N GLY A 421 1.13 3.23 31.91
CA GLY A 421 -0.09 2.63 32.47
C GLY A 421 0.11 1.44 33.41
N MET A 422 1.30 0.83 33.39
CA MET A 422 1.73 -0.21 34.34
C MET A 422 2.64 0.34 35.45
N GLU A 423 2.67 1.67 35.63
CA GLU A 423 3.53 2.40 36.58
C GLU A 423 5.05 2.22 36.35
N LYS A 424 5.44 1.73 35.17
CA LYS A 424 6.84 1.56 34.75
C LYS A 424 7.37 2.81 34.06
N PHE A 425 7.25 3.95 34.73
CA PHE A 425 7.56 5.28 34.17
C PHE A 425 9.01 5.45 33.72
N SER A 426 9.98 4.84 34.43
CA SER A 426 11.39 4.89 34.02
C SER A 426 11.62 4.25 32.65
N TYR A 427 11.11 3.04 32.44
CA TYR A 427 11.17 2.35 31.15
C TYR A 427 10.39 3.08 30.05
N ALA A 428 9.25 3.71 30.39
CA ALA A 428 8.51 4.54 29.45
C ALA A 428 9.36 5.74 29.00
N SER A 429 10.02 6.44 29.93
CA SER A 429 10.93 7.57 29.62
C SER A 429 12.08 7.14 28.72
N GLU A 430 12.74 6.02 29.01
CA GLU A 430 13.83 5.49 28.17
C GLU A 430 13.38 5.23 26.71
N LEU A 431 12.17 4.68 26.52
CA LEU A 431 11.62 4.47 25.18
C LEU A 431 11.29 5.79 24.48
N ILE A 432 10.75 6.78 25.21
CA ILE A 432 10.42 8.10 24.67
C ILE A 432 11.68 8.83 24.22
N ASP A 433 12.71 8.87 25.06
CA ASP A 433 13.97 9.56 24.74
C ASP A 433 14.66 8.89 23.54
N SER A 434 14.66 7.55 23.48
CA SER A 434 15.15 6.81 22.31
C SER A 434 14.36 7.14 21.05
N ALA A 435 13.02 7.24 21.13
CA ALA A 435 12.17 7.56 19.99
C ALA A 435 12.38 9.00 19.51
N LEU A 436 12.46 9.97 20.42
CA LEU A 436 12.73 11.37 20.10
C LEU A 436 14.09 11.56 19.43
N ALA A 437 15.12 10.84 19.89
CA ALA A 437 16.43 10.84 19.24
C ALA A 437 16.37 10.33 17.79
N MET A 438 15.55 9.31 17.52
CA MET A 438 15.33 8.77 16.17
C MET A 438 14.56 9.77 15.28
N VAL A 439 13.49 10.39 15.80
CA VAL A 439 12.72 11.39 15.05
C VAL A 439 13.58 12.57 14.65
N ASN A 440 14.34 13.14 15.60
CA ASN A 440 15.23 14.27 15.31
C ASN A 440 16.32 13.89 14.29
N LYS A 441 16.83 12.65 14.35
CA LYS A 441 17.80 12.16 13.38
C LYS A 441 17.23 12.08 11.96
N GLU A 442 16.00 11.57 11.79
CA GLU A 442 15.39 11.46 10.45
C GLU A 442 14.93 12.83 9.91
N LEU A 443 14.33 13.70 10.74
CA LEU A 443 13.95 15.05 10.31
C LEU A 443 15.15 15.89 9.86
N ASN A 444 16.33 15.70 10.46
CA ASN A 444 17.55 16.40 10.06
C ASN A 444 18.24 15.79 8.81
N ARG A 445 17.75 14.66 8.28
CA ARG A 445 18.37 13.97 7.15
C ARG A 445 17.94 14.55 5.81
N GLU A 446 16.71 15.07 5.71
CA GLU A 446 16.14 15.56 4.45
C GLU A 446 16.77 16.88 3.99
N ASP A 447 17.27 17.71 4.90
CA ASP A 447 17.95 18.98 4.59
C ASP A 447 19.21 18.82 3.71
N ILE A 448 19.71 17.59 3.52
CA ILE A 448 20.96 17.29 2.80
C ILE A 448 20.69 16.72 1.38
N ALA A 449 19.46 16.32 1.06
CA ALA A 449 19.13 15.69 -0.23
C ALA A 449 18.75 16.73 -1.30
N ILE A 450 19.75 17.43 -1.85
CA ILE A 450 19.56 18.22 -3.08
C ILE A 450 19.20 17.25 -4.21
N ALA A 451 17.95 17.33 -4.68
CA ALA A 451 17.39 16.45 -5.70
C ALA A 451 18.18 16.53 -7.02
N ASP A 452 18.85 15.44 -7.38
CA ASP A 452 19.43 15.24 -8.70
C ASP A 452 18.28 15.21 -9.73
N GLU A 453 18.45 15.83 -10.90
CA GLU A 453 17.40 15.87 -11.93
C GLU A 453 17.00 14.48 -12.42
N SER A 454 17.92 13.50 -12.29
CA SER A 454 17.66 12.09 -12.56
C SER A 454 16.59 11.49 -11.62
N GLU A 455 16.48 11.98 -10.38
CA GLU A 455 15.47 11.55 -9.41
C GLU A 455 14.06 12.08 -9.72
N LYS A 456 13.94 13.10 -10.59
CA LYS A 456 12.63 13.57 -11.06
C LYS A 456 11.92 12.51 -11.92
N ILE A 457 12.68 11.74 -12.69
CA ILE A 457 12.15 10.71 -13.60
C ILE A 457 12.11 9.34 -12.91
N PHE A 458 13.24 8.93 -12.31
CA PHE A 458 13.34 7.65 -11.61
C PHE A 458 13.35 7.87 -10.11
N ARG A 459 12.23 7.61 -9.45
CA ARG A 459 12.10 7.78 -8.01
C ARG A 459 12.42 6.47 -7.33
N LYS A 460 13.45 6.45 -6.49
CA LYS A 460 13.68 5.27 -5.66
C LYS A 460 12.45 5.02 -4.79
N PRO A 461 12.05 3.77 -4.61
CA PRO A 461 11.03 3.41 -3.64
C PRO A 461 11.33 4.02 -2.28
N GLN A 462 10.35 4.68 -1.67
CA GLN A 462 10.51 5.28 -0.34
C GLN A 462 10.99 4.23 0.65
N ALA A 463 11.95 4.56 1.51
CA ALA A 463 12.54 3.62 2.47
C ALA A 463 11.63 3.37 3.69
N THR A 464 10.79 4.35 4.01
CA THR A 464 9.80 4.36 5.10
C THR A 464 8.46 4.81 4.52
N VAL A 465 7.37 4.42 5.17
CA VAL A 465 6.02 4.94 4.87
C VAL A 465 5.64 6.11 5.77
N ILE A 466 6.33 6.29 6.90
CA ILE A 466 6.11 7.44 7.78
C ILE A 466 6.68 8.69 7.10
N THR A 467 5.80 9.63 6.81
CA THR A 467 6.09 10.95 6.25
C THR A 467 6.65 11.91 7.31
N ASP A 468 7.27 12.99 6.86
CA ASP A 468 7.72 14.08 7.75
C ASP A 468 6.60 14.68 8.59
N PHE A 469 5.41 14.78 8.02
CA PHE A 469 4.23 15.26 8.74
C PHE A 469 3.86 14.31 9.89
N GLU A 470 3.81 13.00 9.61
CA GLU A 470 3.56 11.99 10.64
C GLU A 470 4.69 11.94 11.68
N LEU A 471 5.96 12.12 11.28
CA LEU A 471 7.08 12.21 12.21
C LEU A 471 6.95 13.39 13.17
N LYS A 472 6.52 14.56 12.68
CA LYS A 472 6.25 15.74 13.53
C LYS A 472 5.06 15.50 14.47
N LYS A 473 4.00 14.84 13.99
CA LYS A 473 2.86 14.43 14.83
C LYS A 473 3.31 13.47 15.93
N LEU A 474 4.14 12.48 15.57
CA LEU A 474 4.75 11.53 16.50
C LEU A 474 5.65 12.20 17.54
N LYS A 475 6.48 13.16 17.11
CA LYS A 475 7.30 13.97 18.01
C LYS A 475 6.43 14.65 19.07
N THR A 476 5.34 15.30 18.64
CA THR A 476 4.41 15.97 19.55
C THR A 476 3.80 14.97 20.54
N LYS A 477 3.35 13.79 20.07
CA LYS A 477 2.79 12.73 20.94
C LYS A 477 3.82 12.23 21.98
N LEU A 478 5.07 12.06 21.57
CA LEU A 478 6.17 11.64 22.44
C LEU A 478 6.51 12.71 23.48
N GLU A 479 6.61 13.98 23.07
CA GLU A 479 6.89 15.10 23.97
C GLU A 479 5.75 15.33 24.96
N TYR A 480 4.50 15.22 24.51
CA TYR A 480 3.31 15.26 25.38
C TYR A 480 3.36 14.17 26.44
N LEU A 481 3.63 12.92 26.03
CA LEU A 481 3.76 11.83 27.00
C LEU A 481 4.94 12.04 27.95
N ARG A 482 6.07 12.59 27.46
CA ARG A 482 7.24 12.91 28.29
C ARG A 482 6.91 13.95 29.36
N GLN A 483 6.15 14.98 29.00
CA GLN A 483 5.70 16.03 29.91
C GLN A 483 4.73 15.45 30.95
N LEU A 484 3.77 14.63 30.49
CA LEU A 484 2.78 13.99 31.36
C LEU A 484 3.40 13.03 32.38
N ILE A 485 4.47 12.31 32.04
CA ILE A 485 5.22 11.46 33.01
C ILE A 485 6.40 12.19 33.67
N GLY A 486 6.53 13.49 33.45
CA GLY A 486 7.59 14.33 34.01
C GLY A 486 7.43 14.57 35.51
N SER A 487 8.45 15.16 36.13
CA SER A 487 8.51 15.39 37.58
C SER A 487 7.40 16.31 38.13
N GLU A 488 6.71 17.05 37.27
CA GLU A 488 5.57 17.89 37.66
C GLU A 488 4.37 17.03 38.05
N ASN A 489 4.04 16.02 37.24
CA ASN A 489 2.92 15.11 37.47
C ASN A 489 3.32 13.88 38.29
N LEU A 490 4.52 13.36 38.07
CA LEU A 490 5.03 12.14 38.69
C LEU A 490 5.67 12.46 40.04
N THR A 491 4.88 12.34 41.11
CA THR A 491 5.35 12.45 42.50
C THR A 491 5.75 11.08 43.05
N ASP A 492 6.46 11.05 44.19
CA ASP A 492 6.78 9.81 44.91
C ASP A 492 5.56 9.15 45.58
N ASP A 493 4.41 9.82 45.58
CA ASP A 493 3.17 9.29 46.14
C ASP A 493 2.60 8.15 45.28
N ALA A 494 2.38 7.00 45.89
CA ALA A 494 1.86 5.81 45.20
C ALA A 494 0.46 6.05 44.62
N LYS A 495 -0.40 6.83 45.32
CA LYS A 495 -1.75 7.12 44.85
C LYS A 495 -1.71 8.02 43.60
N THR A 496 -0.94 9.10 43.61
CA THR A 496 -0.73 9.94 42.41
C THR A 496 -0.18 9.14 41.22
N ARG A 497 0.80 8.26 41.45
CA ARG A 497 1.37 7.38 40.41
C ARG A 497 0.31 6.47 39.79
N GLN A 498 -0.55 5.88 40.61
CA GLN A 498 -1.64 5.02 40.17
C GLN A 498 -2.69 5.82 39.37
N LEU A 499 -3.06 7.02 39.84
CA LEU A 499 -3.99 7.91 39.13
C LEU A 499 -3.43 8.35 37.77
N LEU A 500 -2.15 8.69 37.71
CA LEU A 500 -1.45 9.02 36.46
C LEU A 500 -1.44 7.86 35.48
N ALA A 501 -1.14 6.65 35.95
CA ALA A 501 -1.17 5.44 35.12
C ALA A 501 -2.58 5.17 34.56
N GLN A 502 -3.63 5.35 35.37
CA GLN A 502 -5.01 5.20 34.93
C GLN A 502 -5.40 6.27 33.90
N PHE A 503 -5.06 7.53 34.15
CA PHE A 503 -5.32 8.65 33.24
C PHE A 503 -4.69 8.44 31.87
N ILE A 504 -3.41 8.02 31.83
CA ILE A 504 -2.67 7.76 30.57
C ILE A 504 -3.33 6.65 29.73
N LEU A 505 -3.99 5.68 30.38
CA LEU A 505 -4.67 4.58 29.69
C LEU A 505 -6.09 4.91 29.25
N LEU A 506 -6.64 6.08 29.59
CA LEU A 506 -7.97 6.44 29.14
C LEU A 506 -8.02 6.59 27.62
N ASN A 507 -9.03 5.98 27.00
CA ASN A 507 -9.27 6.13 25.57
C ASN A 507 -10.08 7.41 25.32
N PRO A 508 -9.53 8.40 24.58
CA PRO A 508 -10.22 9.65 24.27
C PRO A 508 -11.54 9.46 23.50
N HIS A 509 -11.71 8.30 22.84
CA HIS A 509 -12.90 7.95 22.05
C HIS A 509 -13.88 7.02 22.79
N ASP A 510 -13.64 6.70 24.07
CA ASP A 510 -14.60 5.91 24.85
C ASP A 510 -15.87 6.71 25.14
N ARG A 511 -17.02 6.07 25.04
CA ARG A 511 -18.33 6.65 25.37
C ARG A 511 -18.45 6.98 26.86
N LEU A 512 -17.73 6.25 27.71
CA LEU A 512 -17.75 6.40 29.16
C LEU A 512 -16.60 7.29 29.66
N LEU A 513 -15.82 7.90 28.77
CA LEU A 513 -14.68 8.72 29.13
C LEU A 513 -15.03 9.83 30.13
N ALA A 514 -16.15 10.53 29.91
CA ALA A 514 -16.61 11.56 30.83
C ALA A 514 -16.81 11.02 32.25
N ASN A 515 -17.38 9.82 32.39
CA ASN A 515 -17.59 9.17 33.69
C ASN A 515 -16.27 8.75 34.33
N TYR A 516 -15.34 8.20 33.55
CA TYR A 516 -14.01 7.82 34.06
C TYR A 516 -13.20 9.04 34.51
N LEU A 517 -13.30 10.17 33.79
CA LEU A 517 -12.65 11.41 34.19
C LEU A 517 -13.28 11.99 35.46
N GLU A 518 -14.60 11.90 35.65
CA GLU A 518 -15.25 12.29 36.91
C GLU A 518 -14.82 11.40 38.08
N GLU A 519 -14.73 10.09 37.86
CA GLU A 519 -14.27 9.15 38.88
C GLU A 519 -12.81 9.43 39.27
N LEU A 520 -11.92 9.60 38.29
CA LEU A 520 -10.51 9.97 38.54
C LEU A 520 -10.39 11.32 39.22
N PHE A 521 -11.19 12.32 38.83
CA PHE A 521 -11.17 13.62 39.46
C PHE A 521 -11.67 13.56 40.90
N GLY A 522 -12.68 12.74 41.21
CA GLY A 522 -13.15 12.54 42.58
C GLY A 522 -12.15 11.80 43.47
N GLN A 523 -11.29 10.95 42.87
CA GLN A 523 -10.19 10.29 43.58
C GLN A 523 -8.97 11.20 43.77
N ALA A 524 -8.72 12.09 42.82
CA ALA A 524 -7.70 13.12 42.89
C ALA A 524 -8.11 14.20 43.90
N GLU A 525 -7.23 14.54 44.82
CA GLU A 525 -7.45 15.72 45.66
C GLU A 525 -7.35 16.99 44.79
N GLU A 526 -8.02 18.08 45.17
CA GLU A 526 -8.03 19.34 44.40
C GLU A 526 -6.61 19.93 44.19
N LYS A 527 -5.64 19.49 45.02
CA LYS A 527 -4.22 19.86 44.94
C LYS A 527 -3.33 18.78 44.29
N SER A 528 -3.92 17.74 43.71
CA SER A 528 -3.18 16.70 43.02
C SER A 528 -2.46 17.28 41.80
N SER A 529 -1.23 16.84 41.55
CA SER A 529 -0.42 17.31 40.43
C SER A 529 -1.05 17.05 39.06
N ILE A 530 -1.95 16.06 38.94
CA ILE A 530 -2.63 15.70 37.69
C ILE A 530 -4.04 16.32 37.55
N ALA A 531 -4.51 17.06 38.57
CA ALA A 531 -5.90 17.55 38.58
C ALA A 531 -6.21 18.46 37.39
N ASP A 532 -5.25 19.29 36.99
CA ASP A 532 -5.35 20.20 35.85
C ASP A 532 -5.44 19.46 34.50
N ASN A 533 -4.67 18.40 34.32
CA ASN A 533 -4.70 17.53 33.14
C ASN A 533 -6.05 16.78 33.02
N ILE A 534 -6.61 16.31 34.13
CA ILE A 534 -7.96 15.70 34.16
C ILE A 534 -9.02 16.74 33.79
N LEU A 535 -8.94 17.95 34.37
CA LEU A 535 -9.88 19.04 34.06
C LEU A 535 -9.76 19.50 32.62
N LEU A 536 -8.55 19.53 32.05
CA LEU A 536 -8.32 19.82 30.63
C LEU A 536 -9.03 18.80 29.76
N ALA A 537 -8.82 17.50 30.02
CA ALA A 537 -9.49 16.43 29.27
C ALA A 537 -11.03 16.56 29.36
N LYS A 538 -11.58 16.88 30.54
CA LYS A 538 -13.02 17.14 30.72
C LYS A 538 -13.49 18.34 29.89
N ALA A 539 -12.75 19.44 29.91
CA ALA A 539 -13.08 20.64 29.13
C ALA A 539 -13.12 20.32 27.63
N MET A 540 -12.19 19.51 27.13
CA MET A 540 -12.13 19.11 25.72
C MET A 540 -13.33 18.27 25.24
N LEU A 541 -14.04 17.61 26.16
CA LEU A 541 -15.26 16.84 25.85
C LEU A 541 -16.52 17.70 25.71
N VAL A 542 -16.49 18.98 26.11
CA VAL A 542 -17.66 19.85 26.03
C VAL A 542 -17.99 20.13 24.57
N PRO A 543 -19.15 19.71 24.03
CA PRO A 543 -19.45 19.85 22.60
C PRO A 543 -19.67 21.31 22.18
N ASP A 544 -20.27 22.12 23.07
CA ASP A 544 -20.50 23.54 22.82
C ASP A 544 -19.20 24.35 22.86
N LEU A 545 -18.86 25.01 21.75
CA LEU A 545 -17.57 25.71 21.60
C LEU A 545 -17.41 26.88 22.58
N ILE A 546 -18.49 27.61 22.88
CA ILE A 546 -18.44 28.75 23.79
C ILE A 546 -18.23 28.27 25.23
N SER A 547 -19.00 27.27 25.66
CA SER A 547 -18.85 26.65 26.98
C SER A 547 -17.46 26.04 27.15
N ARG A 548 -16.94 25.36 26.12
CA ARG A 548 -15.58 24.83 26.10
C ARG A 548 -14.55 25.95 26.26
N GLN A 549 -14.69 27.06 25.53
CA GLN A 549 -13.79 28.21 25.63
C GLN A 549 -13.80 28.82 27.04
N GLN A 550 -14.97 28.93 27.67
CA GLN A 550 -15.10 29.43 29.04
C GLN A 550 -14.40 28.52 30.05
N GLN A 551 -14.59 27.20 29.93
CA GLN A 551 -13.94 26.22 30.81
C GLN A 551 -12.42 26.22 30.64
N LEU A 552 -11.91 26.26 29.40
CA LEU A 552 -10.48 26.40 29.15
C LEU A 552 -9.94 27.71 29.74
N GLY A 553 -10.66 28.82 29.60
CA GLY A 553 -10.27 30.11 30.19
C GLY A 553 -10.26 30.10 31.72
N GLN A 554 -11.17 29.37 32.37
CA GLN A 554 -11.15 29.16 33.82
C GLN A 554 -9.94 28.33 34.24
N LEU A 555 -9.65 27.25 33.49
CA LEU A 555 -8.52 26.37 33.76
C LEU A 555 -7.18 27.11 33.67
N VAL A 556 -6.98 27.93 32.64
CA VAL A 556 -5.78 28.78 32.47
C VAL A 556 -5.59 29.75 33.65
N ARG A 557 -6.67 30.27 34.22
CA ARG A 557 -6.61 31.17 35.39
C ARG A 557 -6.32 30.43 36.69
N GLN A 558 -6.85 29.21 36.84
CA GLN A 558 -6.71 28.41 38.06
C GLN A 558 -5.34 27.74 38.15
N TYR A 559 -4.78 27.30 37.02
CA TYR A 559 -3.49 26.61 36.97
C TYR A 559 -2.50 27.33 36.05
N PRO A 560 -2.11 28.58 36.35
CA PRO A 560 -1.21 29.33 35.49
C PRO A 560 0.19 28.73 35.51
N GLY A 561 0.67 28.28 34.35
CA GLY A 561 2.04 27.79 34.17
C GLY A 561 2.26 26.33 34.52
N THR A 562 1.22 25.59 34.93
CA THR A 562 1.29 24.13 34.94
C THR A 562 1.21 23.58 33.52
N ASP A 563 1.61 22.33 33.30
CA ASP A 563 1.51 21.70 31.98
C ASP A 563 0.09 21.69 31.41
N GLY A 564 -0.91 21.30 32.22
CA GLY A 564 -2.32 21.31 31.83
C GLY A 564 -2.83 22.73 31.55
N GLY A 565 -2.42 23.72 32.35
CA GLY A 565 -2.78 25.12 32.14
C GLY A 565 -2.15 25.74 30.89
N ILE A 566 -0.89 25.39 30.59
CA ILE A 566 -0.21 25.80 29.36
C ILE A 566 -0.91 25.18 28.14
N HIS A 567 -1.22 23.89 28.18
CA HIS A 567 -1.95 23.22 27.10
C HIS A 567 -3.35 23.82 26.93
N ALA A 568 -4.08 24.06 28.02
CA ALA A 568 -5.39 24.73 27.99
C ALA A 568 -5.34 26.09 27.29
N LYS A 569 -4.28 26.87 27.51
CA LYS A 569 -4.08 28.19 26.88
C LYS A 569 -3.87 28.05 25.37
N PHE A 570 -3.09 27.07 24.94
CA PHE A 570 -2.90 26.78 23.53
C PHE A 570 -4.20 26.33 22.86
N GLU A 571 -4.95 25.42 23.49
CA GLU A 571 -6.24 24.93 22.99
C GLU A 571 -7.29 26.05 22.95
N GLN A 572 -7.29 26.95 23.93
CA GLN A 572 -8.17 28.12 23.94
C GLN A 572 -7.94 28.99 22.69
N ALA A 573 -6.69 29.27 22.34
CA ALA A 573 -6.35 30.04 21.14
C ALA A 573 -6.75 29.28 19.86
N CYS A 574 -6.53 27.97 19.81
CA CYS A 574 -6.94 27.13 18.69
C CYS A 574 -8.47 27.06 18.53
N LEU A 575 -9.21 27.01 19.63
CA LEU A 575 -10.66 26.99 19.63
C LEU A 575 -11.24 28.28 19.06
N LYS A 576 -10.65 29.45 19.37
CA LYS A 576 -11.04 30.72 18.75
C LYS A 576 -10.82 30.73 17.25
N LEU A 577 -9.75 30.10 16.74
CA LEU A 577 -9.55 29.93 15.29
C LEU A 577 -10.61 29.02 14.67
N THR A 578 -11.07 27.99 15.39
CA THR A 578 -12.16 27.13 14.93
C THR A 578 -13.47 27.91 14.88
N ILE A 579 -13.81 28.66 15.92
CA ILE A 579 -14.99 29.54 15.97
C ILE A 579 -14.94 30.56 14.82
N TRP A 580 -13.79 31.21 14.60
CA TRP A 580 -13.59 32.15 13.50
C TRP A 580 -13.90 31.55 12.11
N LYS A 581 -13.62 30.26 11.90
CA LYS A 581 -13.90 29.55 10.63
C LYS A 581 -15.36 29.16 10.46
N GLU A 582 -16.20 29.29 11.49
CA GLU A 582 -17.62 28.99 11.37
C GLU A 582 -18.34 30.01 10.48
N HIS A 583 -19.22 29.50 9.63
CA HIS A 583 -19.82 30.29 8.55
C HIS A 583 -20.94 31.23 9.02
N ASN A 584 -21.42 31.07 10.25
CA ASN A 584 -22.59 31.78 10.77
C ASN A 584 -22.26 33.08 11.53
N LEU A 585 -20.98 33.43 11.64
CA LEU A 585 -20.54 34.64 12.34
C LEU A 585 -20.63 35.88 11.45
N SER A 586 -21.00 37.03 12.05
CA SER A 586 -20.88 38.33 11.41
C SER A 586 -19.41 38.68 11.16
N GLU A 587 -19.14 39.53 10.16
CA GLU A 587 -17.75 39.93 9.84
C GLU A 587 -17.06 40.63 11.03
N ALA A 588 -17.81 41.37 11.85
CA ALA A 588 -17.27 41.99 13.07
C ALA A 588 -16.86 40.94 14.13
N GLU A 589 -17.62 39.86 14.27
CA GLU A 589 -17.28 38.76 15.18
C GLU A 589 -16.10 37.95 14.67
N LYS A 590 -16.04 37.69 13.35
CA LYS A 590 -14.88 37.03 12.74
C LYS A 590 -13.59 37.82 12.99
N GLU A 591 -13.61 39.12 12.73
CA GLU A 591 -12.45 39.99 12.96
C GLU A 591 -12.04 39.98 14.44
N LYS A 592 -13.01 40.03 15.35
CA LYS A 592 -12.77 39.93 16.79
C LYS A 592 -12.08 38.61 17.16
N TYR A 593 -12.63 37.46 16.76
CA TYR A 593 -12.04 36.16 17.10
C TYR A 593 -10.68 35.94 16.45
N LEU A 594 -10.48 36.42 15.23
CA LEU A 594 -9.18 36.36 14.55
C LEU A 594 -8.12 37.19 15.28
N SER A 595 -8.45 38.44 15.63
CA SER A 595 -7.56 39.33 16.38
C SER A 595 -7.23 38.78 17.76
N GLU A 596 -8.23 38.26 18.47
CA GLU A 596 -8.03 37.61 19.77
C GLU A 596 -7.17 36.35 19.66
N ALA A 597 -7.44 35.47 18.69
CA ALA A 597 -6.65 34.25 18.49
C ALA A 597 -5.19 34.57 18.12
N ARG A 598 -4.96 35.57 17.27
CA ARG A 598 -3.63 36.07 16.94
C ARG A 598 -2.90 36.56 18.18
N GLY A 599 -3.54 37.46 18.94
CA GLY A 599 -2.96 38.01 20.18
C GLY A 599 -2.66 36.93 21.21
N GLU A 600 -3.51 35.92 21.34
CA GLU A 600 -3.28 34.79 22.26
C GLU A 600 -2.16 33.86 21.80
N LEU A 601 -2.02 33.59 20.49
CA LEU A 601 -0.91 32.81 19.95
C LEU A 601 0.42 33.56 20.10
N GLU A 602 0.46 34.87 19.84
CA GLU A 602 1.64 35.71 20.06
C GLU A 602 2.03 35.75 21.55
N ASP A 603 1.06 35.95 22.44
CA ASP A 603 1.29 35.93 23.89
C ASP A 603 1.72 34.54 24.38
N PHE A 604 1.21 33.47 23.78
CA PHE A 604 1.62 32.10 24.06
C PHE A 604 3.10 31.88 23.70
N LEU A 605 3.49 32.21 22.47
CA LEU A 605 4.88 32.10 22.00
C LEU A 605 5.85 32.93 22.84
N LYS A 606 5.41 34.11 23.29
CA LYS A 606 6.23 35.00 24.13
C LYS A 606 6.44 34.43 25.54
N LYS A 607 5.39 33.87 26.15
CA LYS A 607 5.43 33.39 27.54
C LYS A 607 5.94 31.95 27.67
N HIS A 608 5.74 31.12 26.65
CA HIS A 608 6.07 29.70 26.66
C HIS A 608 6.84 29.28 25.39
N PRO A 609 8.00 29.91 25.10
CA PRO A 609 8.77 29.60 23.89
C PRO A 609 9.30 28.15 23.87
N ASP A 610 9.51 27.56 25.05
CA ASP A 610 10.01 26.19 25.21
C ASP A 610 8.90 25.14 25.30
N SER A 611 7.63 25.55 25.15
CA SER A 611 6.50 24.61 25.17
C SER A 611 6.52 23.70 23.93
N ILE A 612 6.08 22.45 24.12
CA ILE A 612 5.89 21.47 23.04
C ILE A 612 4.93 21.98 21.95
N PHE A 613 4.04 22.92 22.30
CA PHE A 613 3.07 23.51 21.36
C PHE A 613 3.58 24.78 20.66
N ALA A 614 4.78 25.27 20.99
CA ALA A 614 5.31 26.52 20.44
C ALA A 614 5.46 26.45 18.91
N GLN A 615 5.98 25.34 18.38
CA GLN A 615 6.10 25.17 16.92
C GLN A 615 4.73 25.22 16.23
N GLN A 616 3.74 24.48 16.76
CA GLN A 616 2.39 24.46 16.19
C GLN A 616 1.69 25.82 16.29
N ALA A 617 1.89 26.54 17.39
CA ALA A 617 1.40 27.90 17.55
C ALA A 617 2.01 28.85 16.51
N GLY A 618 3.32 28.74 16.24
CA GLY A 618 4.02 29.52 15.22
C GLY A 618 3.53 29.22 13.80
N GLU A 619 3.35 27.93 13.46
CA GLU A 619 2.82 27.50 12.16
C GLU A 619 1.38 28.00 11.95
N LYS A 620 0.52 27.87 12.96
CA LYS A 620 -0.86 28.39 12.92
C LYS A 620 -0.88 29.90 12.75
N LEU A 621 -0.08 30.63 13.51
CA LEU A 621 0.04 32.09 13.44
C LEU A 621 0.50 32.55 12.05
N ALA A 622 1.49 31.88 11.47
CA ALA A 622 2.02 32.18 10.14
C ALA A 622 1.00 31.94 9.01
N ALA A 623 0.06 31.02 9.20
CA ALA A 623 -0.99 30.70 8.24
C ALA A 623 -2.20 31.67 8.30
N LEU A 624 -2.27 32.57 9.30
CA LEU A 624 -3.39 33.50 9.43
C LEU A 624 -3.32 34.64 8.40
N PRO A 625 -4.46 35.09 7.85
CA PRO A 625 -4.50 36.21 6.90
C PRO A 625 -4.07 37.51 7.60
N LYS A 626 -3.14 38.26 7.00
CA LYS A 626 -2.51 39.43 7.63
C LYS A 626 -3.50 40.52 8.01
#